data_AF-A0A934W287-F1
#
_entry.id   AF-A0A934W287-F1
#
_cell.length_a   1.000
_cell.length_b   1.000
_cell.length_c   1.000
_cell.angle_alpha   90.00
_cell.angle_beta   90.00
_cell.angle_gamma   90.00
#
_symmetry.space_group_name_H-M   'P 1'
#
loop_
_entity.id
_entity.type
_entity.pdbx_description
1 polymer ?
#
loop_
_entity_poly.entity_id
_entity_poly.type
_entity_poly.pdbx_seq_one_letter_code
_entity_poly.pdbx_strand_id
1 'polypeptide(L)'
;MQFDLEDGAVDATLTRAILLYETKANYAQSATTVLATVHDVADVGTAARPNVQIMPGLPITKDALVHALGTMAEEYLVCTDLLPERLLGFSPKHLFWWRPAGKSRVFFRCKELGQRAAIVPHPPLAFIVSGNAWYVFALAENKRPTLETELFHAPYFNVYDTGSICIGSANIPDKLQPGTLPLWESAFFDSEFTHVNGSVRKVAHERGEYAFWKEMLDGAYDEFPTDLLVPQKKTVKNLLDAVAARGGARG
;
A
#
# COMPACT_ATOMS: atom_id res chain seq x y z
N MET A 1 4.74 -32.65 -25.34
CA MET A 1 3.97 -31.61 -24.64
C MET A 1 3.67 -30.57 -25.70
N GLN A 2 2.41 -30.27 -25.97
CA GLN A 2 2.01 -29.32 -27.02
C GLN A 2 1.86 -27.94 -26.35
N PHE A 3 2.57 -26.94 -26.86
CA PHE A 3 2.72 -25.61 -26.25
C PHE A 3 2.06 -24.52 -27.12
N ASP A 4 0.89 -24.79 -27.67
CA ASP A 4 0.17 -23.82 -28.48
C ASP A 4 -0.61 -22.87 -27.55
N LEU A 5 -0.38 -21.57 -27.71
CA LEU A 5 -1.08 -20.48 -27.03
C LEU A 5 -2.05 -19.85 -28.04
N GLU A 6 -3.33 -20.18 -27.92
CA GLU A 6 -4.40 -19.46 -28.63
C GLU A 6 -4.93 -18.35 -27.70
N ASP A 7 -4.35 -17.16 -27.80
CA ASP A 7 -5.04 -15.93 -27.38
C ASP A 7 -5.53 -15.25 -28.66
N GLY A 8 -6.85 -15.12 -28.81
CA GLY A 8 -7.60 -14.98 -30.07
C GLY A 8 -7.35 -13.73 -30.91
N ALA A 9 -6.18 -13.10 -30.83
CA ALA A 9 -5.80 -11.91 -31.57
C ALA A 9 -4.43 -12.01 -32.30
N VAL A 10 -3.61 -13.04 -32.07
CA VAL A 10 -2.25 -13.11 -32.66
C VAL A 10 -1.83 -14.55 -33.01
N ASP A 11 -1.46 -14.79 -34.27
CA ASP A 11 -0.70 -16.00 -34.65
C ASP A 11 0.73 -15.87 -34.09
N ALA A 12 1.01 -16.52 -32.96
CA ALA A 12 2.31 -16.47 -32.30
C ALA A 12 3.01 -17.84 -32.33
N THR A 13 4.31 -17.85 -32.65
CA THR A 13 5.15 -19.06 -32.59
C THR A 13 6.04 -19.03 -31.35
N LEU A 14 6.11 -20.14 -30.62
CA LEU A 14 6.99 -20.28 -29.46
C LEU A 14 8.46 -20.40 -29.89
N THR A 15 9.29 -19.40 -29.59
CA THR A 15 10.72 -19.39 -29.96
C THR A 15 11.67 -19.49 -28.77
N ARG A 16 11.21 -19.15 -27.57
CA ARG A 16 12.02 -19.10 -26.34
C ARG A 16 11.18 -19.56 -25.15
N ALA A 17 11.85 -20.11 -24.13
CA ALA A 17 11.23 -20.41 -22.85
C ALA A 17 12.09 -19.86 -21.70
N ILE A 18 11.44 -19.27 -20.69
CA ILE A 18 12.07 -18.92 -19.42
C ILE A 18 11.57 -19.91 -18.38
N LEU A 19 12.47 -20.67 -17.76
CA LEU A 19 12.13 -21.58 -16.68
C LEU A 19 12.52 -20.94 -15.34
N LEU A 20 11.57 -20.91 -14.41
CA LEU A 20 11.73 -20.38 -13.07
C LEU A 20 11.86 -21.54 -12.09
N TYR A 21 12.89 -21.50 -11.25
CA TYR A 21 13.18 -22.53 -10.25
C TYR A 21 12.97 -21.96 -8.86
N GLU A 22 12.21 -22.70 -8.06
CA GLU A 22 11.91 -22.35 -6.67
C GLU A 22 12.69 -23.25 -5.72
N THR A 23 13.10 -22.69 -4.58
CA THR A 23 13.55 -23.51 -3.46
C THR A 23 12.34 -23.96 -2.66
N LYS A 24 12.28 -25.25 -2.31
CA LYS A 24 11.23 -25.76 -1.41
C LYS A 24 11.25 -24.98 -0.10
N ALA A 25 10.13 -24.36 0.23
CA ALA A 25 9.91 -23.78 1.53
C ALA A 25 9.62 -24.89 2.56
N ASN A 26 10.23 -24.81 3.73
CA ASN A 26 9.71 -25.52 4.90
C ASN A 26 8.38 -24.85 5.30
N TYR A 27 7.46 -25.64 5.88
CA TYR A 27 6.03 -25.43 6.22
C TYR A 27 5.50 -24.01 6.62
N ALA A 28 6.34 -22.99 6.74
CA ALA A 28 5.98 -21.62 7.13
C ALA A 28 6.39 -20.52 6.13
N GLN A 29 6.95 -20.83 4.95
CA GLN A 29 7.34 -19.82 3.94
C GLN A 29 6.73 -20.10 2.57
N SER A 30 6.51 -19.04 1.81
CA SER A 30 6.17 -19.11 0.39
C SER A 30 7.36 -19.58 -0.44
N ALA A 31 7.10 -20.31 -1.53
CA ALA A 31 8.15 -20.70 -2.46
C ALA A 31 8.72 -19.45 -3.14
N THR A 32 10.02 -19.21 -2.97
CA THR A 32 10.69 -18.06 -3.61
C THR A 32 11.39 -18.56 -4.86
N THR A 33 11.18 -17.90 -6.01
CA THR A 33 11.99 -18.14 -7.20
C THR A 33 13.43 -17.71 -6.93
N VAL A 34 14.37 -18.65 -7.04
CA VAL A 34 15.79 -18.44 -6.71
C VAL A 34 16.67 -18.43 -7.94
N LEU A 35 16.26 -19.10 -9.02
CA LEU A 35 17.01 -19.18 -10.26
C LEU A 35 16.06 -19.09 -11.46
N ALA A 36 16.55 -18.54 -12.56
CA ALA A 36 15.90 -18.61 -13.85
C ALA A 36 16.90 -19.07 -14.93
N THR A 37 16.40 -19.73 -15.96
CA THR A 37 17.18 -20.07 -17.16
C THR A 37 16.41 -19.68 -18.41
N VAL A 38 17.14 -19.29 -19.45
CA VAL A 38 16.59 -19.01 -20.79
C VAL A 38 16.96 -20.15 -21.72
N HIS A 39 15.97 -20.61 -22.48
CA HIS A 39 16.09 -21.75 -23.38
C HIS A 39 15.59 -21.35 -24.77
N ASP A 40 16.26 -21.88 -25.80
CA ASP A 40 15.70 -21.89 -27.14
C ASP A 40 14.59 -22.93 -27.25
N VAL A 41 13.61 -22.69 -28.11
CA VAL A 41 12.60 -23.67 -28.46
C VAL A 41 12.78 -24.03 -29.94
N ALA A 42 12.91 -25.31 -30.22
CA ALA A 42 13.13 -25.82 -31.56
C ALA A 42 12.23 -27.02 -31.86
N ASP A 43 11.74 -27.10 -33.09
CA ASP A 43 11.12 -28.32 -33.61
C ASP A 43 12.22 -29.29 -34.05
N VAL A 44 12.40 -30.37 -33.28
CA VAL A 44 13.35 -31.46 -33.59
C VAL A 44 12.65 -32.66 -34.24
N GLY A 45 11.41 -32.47 -34.66
CA GLY A 45 10.58 -33.45 -35.35
C GLY A 45 10.81 -33.47 -36.85
N THR A 46 9.82 -34.00 -37.56
CA THR A 46 9.78 -33.99 -39.03
C THR A 46 8.60 -33.15 -39.49
N ALA A 47 8.59 -32.69 -40.74
CA ALA A 47 7.47 -31.91 -41.27
C ALA A 47 6.09 -32.61 -41.15
N ALA A 48 6.07 -33.96 -41.14
CA ALA A 48 4.85 -34.74 -40.93
C ALA A 48 4.52 -35.01 -39.46
N ARG A 49 5.48 -34.79 -38.55
CA ARG A 49 5.38 -35.04 -37.10
C ARG A 49 6.25 -34.01 -36.36
N PRO A 50 5.76 -32.78 -36.17
CA PRO A 50 6.47 -31.77 -35.39
C PRO A 50 6.68 -32.26 -33.96
N ASN A 51 7.82 -31.90 -33.39
CA ASN A 51 8.23 -32.24 -32.03
C ASN A 51 8.98 -31.05 -31.42
N VAL A 52 8.21 -30.06 -31.00
CA VAL A 52 8.73 -28.85 -30.35
C VAL A 52 9.29 -29.21 -28.97
N GLN A 53 10.57 -28.88 -28.76
CA GLN A 53 11.28 -29.15 -27.52
C GLN A 53 11.98 -27.91 -26.99
N ILE A 54 12.09 -27.86 -25.67
CA ILE A 54 12.89 -26.87 -24.95
C ILE A 54 14.34 -27.36 -24.97
N MET A 55 15.22 -26.56 -25.55
CA MET A 55 16.64 -26.86 -25.72
C MET A 55 17.41 -26.61 -24.42
N PRO A 56 18.71 -27.00 -24.31
CA PRO A 56 19.52 -26.69 -23.14
C PRO A 56 19.51 -25.19 -22.80
N GLY A 57 19.43 -24.87 -21.51
CA GLY A 57 19.27 -23.50 -21.03
C GLY A 57 20.56 -22.87 -20.52
N LEU A 58 20.61 -21.55 -20.56
CA LEU A 58 21.65 -20.74 -19.92
C LEU A 58 21.09 -20.11 -18.65
N PRO A 59 21.87 -20.11 -17.54
CA PRO A 59 21.45 -19.39 -16.34
C PRO A 59 21.36 -17.90 -16.64
N ILE A 60 20.24 -17.29 -16.25
CA ILE A 60 20.08 -15.84 -16.26
C ILE A 60 20.08 -15.33 -14.83
N THR A 61 20.83 -14.26 -14.59
CA THR A 61 20.79 -13.60 -13.28
C THR A 61 19.45 -12.90 -13.11
N LYS A 62 19.00 -12.75 -11.86
CA LYS A 62 17.79 -11.98 -11.56
C LYS A 62 17.85 -10.57 -12.17
N ASP A 63 19.00 -9.92 -12.09
CA ASP A 63 19.21 -8.57 -12.64
C ASP A 63 19.07 -8.54 -14.16
N ALA A 64 19.63 -9.53 -14.87
CA ALA A 64 19.49 -9.62 -16.32
C ALA A 64 18.04 -9.91 -16.75
N LEU A 65 17.30 -10.72 -15.98
CA LEU A 65 15.88 -10.98 -16.24
C LEU A 65 15.03 -9.72 -16.00
N VAL A 66 15.25 -9.01 -14.89
CA VAL A 66 14.58 -7.75 -14.58
C VAL A 66 14.92 -6.69 -15.63
N HIS A 67 16.18 -6.60 -16.07
CA HIS A 67 16.59 -5.68 -17.12
C HIS A 67 15.89 -6.02 -18.44
N ALA A 68 15.90 -7.28 -18.88
CA ALA A 68 15.26 -7.68 -20.13
C ALA A 68 13.74 -7.40 -20.14
N LEU A 69 13.04 -7.77 -19.06
CA LEU A 69 11.63 -7.46 -18.89
C LEU A 69 11.38 -5.95 -18.76
N GLY A 70 12.29 -5.23 -18.09
CA GLY A 70 12.27 -3.79 -17.96
C GLY A 70 12.35 -3.09 -19.31
N THR A 71 13.28 -3.48 -20.18
CA THR A 71 13.40 -2.94 -21.54
C THR A 71 12.16 -3.21 -22.38
N MET A 72 11.50 -4.36 -22.22
CA MET A 72 10.21 -4.62 -22.87
C MET A 72 9.07 -3.77 -22.27
N ALA A 73 9.12 -3.53 -20.97
CA ALA A 73 8.12 -2.74 -20.26
C ALA A 73 8.35 -1.23 -20.39
N GLU A 74 9.54 -0.76 -20.80
CA GLU A 74 9.85 0.65 -21.05
C GLU A 74 8.93 1.27 -22.11
N GLU A 75 8.45 0.49 -23.08
CA GLU A 75 7.40 0.91 -24.03
C GLU A 75 6.06 1.23 -23.34
N TYR A 76 5.85 0.75 -22.11
CA TYR A 76 4.61 0.83 -21.35
C TYR A 76 4.72 1.55 -19.99
N LEU A 77 5.92 1.88 -19.52
CA LEU A 77 6.20 2.34 -18.15
C LEU A 77 6.59 3.82 -18.01
N VAL A 78 6.32 4.65 -19.01
CA VAL A 78 6.41 6.10 -18.78
C VAL A 78 5.28 6.50 -17.85
N CYS A 79 5.60 6.78 -16.58
CA CYS A 79 4.71 7.52 -15.71
C CYS A 79 4.59 8.94 -16.28
N THR A 80 3.58 9.15 -17.12
CA THR A 80 3.30 10.46 -17.74
C THR A 80 2.70 11.46 -16.75
N ASP A 81 2.29 10.98 -15.58
CA ASP A 81 1.73 11.81 -14.53
C ASP A 81 2.84 12.49 -13.72
N LEU A 82 2.69 13.78 -13.46
CA LEU A 82 3.50 14.48 -12.49
C LEU A 82 3.29 13.85 -11.11
N LEU A 83 4.37 13.40 -10.48
CA LEU A 83 4.31 12.85 -9.12
C LEU A 83 3.82 13.93 -8.17
N PRO A 84 2.72 13.70 -7.42
CA PRO A 84 2.23 14.68 -6.46
C PRO A 84 3.27 14.96 -5.38
N GLU A 85 3.37 16.22 -4.93
CA GLU A 85 4.24 16.63 -3.80
C GLU A 85 3.94 15.86 -2.49
N ARG A 86 2.75 15.28 -2.39
CA ARG A 86 2.31 14.47 -1.26
C ARG A 86 2.77 13.03 -1.31
N LEU A 87 3.20 12.54 -2.48
CA LEU A 87 3.63 11.17 -2.67
C LEU A 87 5.02 10.95 -2.07
N LEU A 88 5.15 9.95 -1.21
CA LEU A 88 6.40 9.58 -0.54
C LEU A 88 7.05 8.35 -1.19
N GLY A 89 6.24 7.43 -1.71
CA GLY A 89 6.71 6.27 -2.47
C GLY A 89 5.54 5.44 -2.99
N PHE A 90 5.76 4.68 -4.06
CA PHE A 90 4.76 3.74 -4.59
C PHE A 90 5.42 2.58 -5.32
N SER A 91 4.68 1.49 -5.44
CA SER A 91 4.98 0.32 -6.28
C SER A 91 3.65 -0.31 -6.71
N PRO A 92 3.63 -1.36 -7.54
CA PRO A 92 2.39 -2.04 -7.91
C PRO A 92 1.57 -2.56 -6.71
N LYS A 93 2.19 -2.76 -5.54
CA LYS A 93 1.53 -3.29 -4.33
C LYS A 93 1.50 -2.31 -3.15
N HIS A 94 2.16 -1.15 -3.28
CA HIS A 94 2.34 -0.22 -2.17
C HIS A 94 2.07 1.22 -2.59
N LEU A 95 1.44 1.99 -1.71
CA LEU A 95 1.22 3.43 -1.89
C LEU A 95 1.48 4.13 -0.56
N PHE A 96 2.41 5.08 -0.55
CA PHE A 96 2.78 5.84 0.64
C PHE A 96 2.72 7.34 0.34
N TRP A 97 1.97 8.08 1.14
CA TRP A 97 1.84 9.53 0.99
C TRP A 97 1.60 10.21 2.33
N TRP A 98 1.83 11.52 2.36
CA TRP A 98 1.43 12.36 3.48
C TRP A 98 0.38 13.38 3.07
N ARG A 99 -0.39 13.83 4.04
CA ARG A 99 -1.37 14.89 3.91
C ARG A 99 -0.98 16.01 4.89
N PRO A 100 -0.82 17.26 4.43
CA PRO A 100 -0.61 18.39 5.32
C PRO A 100 -1.75 18.55 6.33
N ALA A 101 -1.46 19.22 7.44
CA ALA A 101 -2.49 19.68 8.37
C ALA A 101 -3.54 20.50 7.62
N GLY A 102 -4.81 20.35 8.00
CA GLY A 102 -5.89 21.03 7.31
C GLY A 102 -7.25 20.73 7.88
N LYS A 103 -8.25 21.48 7.43
CA LYS A 103 -9.64 21.29 7.86
C LYS A 103 -10.33 20.24 7.01
N SER A 104 -11.01 19.29 7.64
CA SER A 104 -11.75 18.22 6.95
C SER A 104 -13.06 17.96 7.67
N ARG A 105 -14.05 17.49 6.93
CA ARG A 105 -15.31 17.04 7.54
C ARG A 105 -15.08 15.68 8.19
N VAL A 106 -15.68 15.50 9.36
CA VAL A 106 -15.78 14.21 10.05
C VAL A 106 -17.23 13.91 10.36
N PHE A 107 -17.57 12.62 10.43
CA PHE A 107 -18.91 12.14 10.74
C PHE A 107 -18.84 11.23 11.96
N PHE A 108 -19.59 11.55 13.01
CA PHE A 108 -19.72 10.73 14.21
C PHE A 108 -21.13 10.18 14.33
N ARG A 109 -21.24 8.90 14.70
CA ARG A 109 -22.48 8.23 15.08
C ARG A 109 -22.19 7.27 16.24
N CYS A 110 -22.09 7.81 17.45
CA CYS A 110 -21.84 7.01 18.66
C CYS A 110 -22.72 7.46 19.83
N LYS A 111 -22.76 6.68 20.92
CA LYS A 111 -23.60 6.97 22.09
C LYS A 111 -23.15 8.25 22.81
N GLU A 112 -21.86 8.50 22.85
CA GLU A 112 -21.20 9.56 23.61
C GLU A 112 -21.31 10.93 22.92
N LEU A 113 -21.28 10.95 21.58
CA LEU A 113 -21.28 12.17 20.76
C LEU A 113 -22.59 12.38 19.99
N GLY A 114 -23.45 11.36 19.91
CA GLY A 114 -24.64 11.36 19.08
C GLY A 114 -24.30 11.26 17.59
N GLN A 115 -25.23 11.72 16.74
CA GLN A 115 -25.01 11.86 15.31
C GLN A 115 -24.59 13.31 15.02
N ARG A 116 -23.31 13.53 14.70
CA ARG A 116 -22.73 14.86 14.47
C ARG A 116 -21.83 14.86 13.26
N ALA A 117 -21.78 15.98 12.55
CA ALA A 117 -20.78 16.23 11.53
C ALA A 117 -20.28 17.68 11.62
N ALA A 118 -18.98 17.89 11.48
CA ALA A 118 -18.38 19.21 11.50
C ALA A 118 -17.10 19.23 10.65
N ILE A 119 -16.72 20.42 10.18
CA ILE A 119 -15.40 20.65 9.60
C ILE A 119 -14.48 21.10 10.73
N VAL A 120 -13.45 20.33 11.02
CA VAL A 120 -12.53 20.54 12.15
C VAL A 120 -11.08 20.51 11.68
N PRO A 121 -10.12 21.10 12.41
CA PRO A 121 -8.71 20.99 12.06
C PRO A 121 -8.18 19.57 12.31
N HIS A 122 -7.22 19.13 11.49
CA HIS A 122 -6.57 17.82 11.59
C HIS A 122 -5.06 18.00 11.62
N PRO A 123 -4.32 17.06 12.29
CA PRO A 123 -2.88 17.07 12.21
C PRO A 123 -2.45 16.68 10.79
N PRO A 124 -1.18 16.90 10.43
CA PRO A 124 -0.61 16.25 9.27
C PRO A 124 -0.66 14.73 9.45
N LEU A 125 -0.91 14.00 8.37
CA LEU A 125 -1.11 12.56 8.37
C LEU A 125 -0.15 11.87 7.42
N ALA A 126 0.25 10.65 7.75
CA ALA A 126 0.95 9.74 6.86
C ALA A 126 0.06 8.51 6.62
N PHE A 127 -0.20 8.19 5.35
CA PHE A 127 -1.04 7.07 4.93
C PHE A 127 -0.22 6.02 4.19
N ILE A 128 -0.49 4.75 4.47
CA ILE A 128 0.15 3.63 3.77
C ILE A 128 -0.91 2.63 3.34
N VAL A 129 -0.86 2.25 2.07
CA VAL A 129 -1.58 1.08 1.56
C VAL A 129 -0.57 0.02 1.12
N SER A 130 -0.80 -1.23 1.54
CA SER A 130 0.01 -2.39 1.20
C SER A 130 -0.88 -3.61 0.99
N GLY A 131 -1.13 -3.97 -0.27
CA GLY A 131 -2.17 -4.94 -0.61
C GLY A 131 -3.52 -4.50 -0.01
N ASN A 132 -4.13 -5.35 0.81
CA ASN A 132 -5.42 -5.06 1.46
C ASN A 132 -5.29 -4.33 2.80
N ALA A 133 -4.06 -4.01 3.23
CA ALA A 133 -3.81 -3.35 4.49
C ALA A 133 -3.67 -1.84 4.30
N TRP A 134 -4.45 -1.07 5.05
CA TRP A 134 -4.46 0.39 4.99
C TRP A 134 -4.21 0.97 6.38
N TYR A 135 -3.28 1.92 6.46
CA TYR A 135 -2.80 2.49 7.72
C TYR A 135 -2.79 4.02 7.66
N VAL A 136 -2.96 4.64 8.82
CA VAL A 136 -2.80 6.09 9.01
C VAL A 136 -2.11 6.39 10.34
N PHE A 137 -1.22 7.37 10.31
CA PHE A 137 -0.48 7.88 11.45
C PHE A 137 -0.55 9.41 11.47
N ALA A 138 -0.50 10.01 12.65
CA ALA A 138 -0.34 11.45 12.79
C ALA A 138 1.15 11.83 12.81
N LEU A 139 1.44 13.05 12.36
CA LEU A 139 2.76 13.67 12.40
C LEU A 139 2.68 14.91 13.30
N ALA A 140 3.74 15.19 14.06
CA ALA A 140 3.79 16.36 14.93
C ALA A 140 4.02 17.68 14.16
N GLU A 141 4.70 17.61 13.01
CA GLU A 141 5.09 18.79 12.24
C GLU A 141 4.42 18.79 10.86
N ASN A 142 3.92 19.95 10.43
CA ASN A 142 3.30 20.13 9.11
C ASN A 142 4.34 20.26 7.99
N LYS A 143 5.18 19.24 7.86
CA LYS A 143 6.23 19.14 6.85
C LYS A 143 6.26 17.73 6.27
N ARG A 144 6.76 17.62 5.04
CA ARG A 144 6.97 16.32 4.39
C ARG A 144 7.84 15.43 5.28
N PRO A 145 7.37 14.24 5.68
CA PRO A 145 8.10 13.39 6.60
C PRO A 145 9.34 12.77 5.92
N THR A 146 10.35 12.51 6.74
CA THR A 146 11.57 11.78 6.38
C THR A 146 11.51 10.38 6.98
N LEU A 147 12.49 9.52 6.65
CA LEU A 147 12.59 8.18 7.23
C LEU A 147 12.69 8.20 8.76
N GLU A 148 13.32 9.21 9.34
CA GLU A 148 13.49 9.35 10.80
C GLU A 148 12.34 10.09 11.48
N THR A 149 11.33 10.53 10.73
CA THR A 149 10.17 11.21 11.31
C THR A 149 9.38 10.26 12.21
N GLU A 150 9.18 10.67 13.46
CA GLU A 150 8.39 9.93 14.44
C GLU A 150 6.91 9.90 14.07
N LEU A 151 6.27 8.76 14.33
CA LEU A 151 4.86 8.51 14.10
C LEU A 151 4.08 8.57 15.41
N PHE A 152 2.90 9.19 15.34
CA PHE A 152 1.96 9.30 16.44
C PHE A 152 0.69 8.52 16.11
N HIS A 153 -0.04 8.13 17.16
CA HIS A 153 -1.36 7.55 16.98
C HIS A 153 -2.27 8.55 16.29
N ALA A 154 -2.88 8.12 15.18
CA ALA A 154 -3.88 8.95 14.52
C ALA A 154 -5.13 9.00 15.41
N PRO A 155 -5.66 10.19 15.74
CA PRO A 155 -6.65 10.37 16.81
C PRO A 155 -8.07 9.97 16.39
N TYR A 156 -8.24 9.02 15.48
CA TYR A 156 -9.54 8.67 14.90
C TYR A 156 -10.11 7.38 15.48
N PHE A 157 -11.44 7.33 15.54
CA PHE A 157 -12.20 6.22 16.13
C PHE A 157 -12.04 4.93 15.31
N ASN A 158 -11.99 5.03 13.99
CA ASN A 158 -11.83 3.88 13.11
C ASN A 158 -10.37 3.36 13.01
N VAL A 159 -9.41 3.88 13.77
CA VAL A 159 -7.99 3.49 13.69
C VAL A 159 -7.60 2.61 14.88
N TYR A 160 -7.07 1.41 14.61
CA TYR A 160 -6.57 0.49 15.63
C TYR A 160 -5.21 0.94 16.20
N ASP A 161 -4.77 0.34 17.30
CA ASP A 161 -3.51 0.70 17.99
C ASP A 161 -2.26 0.57 17.11
N THR A 162 -2.31 -0.33 16.13
CA THR A 162 -1.25 -0.54 15.13
C THR A 162 -1.20 0.55 14.06
N GLY A 163 -2.19 1.44 14.01
CA GLY A 163 -2.40 2.42 12.94
C GLY A 163 -3.25 1.89 11.79
N SER A 164 -3.67 0.61 11.80
CA SER A 164 -4.54 0.08 10.73
C SER A 164 -5.91 0.73 10.78
N ILE A 165 -6.46 1.03 9.61
CA ILE A 165 -7.80 1.60 9.45
C ILE A 165 -8.81 0.46 9.37
N CYS A 166 -9.89 0.57 10.13
CA CYS A 166 -11.08 -0.26 9.94
C CYS A 166 -11.82 0.21 8.68
N ILE A 167 -11.74 -0.59 7.62
CA ILE A 167 -12.35 -0.26 6.32
C ILE A 167 -13.88 -0.34 6.40
N GLY A 168 -14.43 -1.25 7.20
CA GLY A 168 -15.88 -1.48 7.27
C GLY A 168 -16.46 -1.76 5.88
N SER A 169 -17.47 -0.98 5.49
CA SER A 169 -18.09 -0.99 4.15
C SER A 169 -17.60 0.14 3.25
N ALA A 170 -16.47 0.80 3.57
CA ALA A 170 -15.95 1.90 2.77
C ALA A 170 -15.57 1.42 1.37
N ASN A 171 -15.93 2.21 0.35
CA ASN A 171 -15.54 1.95 -1.02
C ASN A 171 -14.08 2.40 -1.21
N ILE A 172 -13.15 1.45 -1.24
CA ILE A 172 -11.73 1.71 -1.43
C ILE A 172 -11.37 1.68 -2.92
N PRO A 173 -10.42 2.52 -3.38
CA PRO A 173 -9.97 2.47 -4.77
C PRO A 173 -9.32 1.13 -5.14
N ASP A 174 -9.59 0.64 -6.36
CA ASP A 174 -9.00 -0.61 -6.88
C ASP A 174 -7.52 -0.47 -7.26
N LYS A 175 -7.06 0.76 -7.49
CA LYS A 175 -5.72 1.06 -8.02
C LYS A 175 -4.83 1.78 -7.01
N LEU A 176 -3.62 1.25 -6.86
CA LEU A 176 -2.54 1.85 -6.08
C LEU A 176 -1.67 2.71 -7.00
N GLN A 177 -2.12 3.93 -7.28
CA GLN A 177 -1.44 4.84 -8.20
C GLN A 177 -1.37 6.25 -7.59
N PRO A 178 -0.37 7.07 -7.97
CA PRO A 178 -0.26 8.45 -7.50
C PRO A 178 -1.53 9.28 -7.71
N GLY A 179 -2.30 9.04 -8.77
CA GLY A 179 -3.56 9.75 -9.02
C GLY A 179 -4.70 9.43 -8.03
N THR A 180 -4.61 8.34 -7.26
CA THR A 180 -5.71 7.88 -6.39
C THR A 180 -5.63 8.40 -4.96
N LEU A 181 -4.60 9.17 -4.55
CA LEU A 181 -4.46 9.66 -3.17
C LEU A 181 -5.73 10.40 -2.66
N PRO A 182 -6.36 11.31 -3.43
CA PRO A 182 -7.56 12.00 -2.98
C PRO A 182 -8.75 11.06 -2.73
N LEU A 183 -8.84 9.96 -3.46
CA LEU A 183 -9.91 8.96 -3.30
C LEU A 183 -9.71 8.18 -1.99
N TRP A 184 -8.48 7.77 -1.69
CA TRP A 184 -8.15 7.16 -0.41
C TRP A 184 -8.42 8.10 0.76
N GLU A 185 -8.03 9.37 0.65
CA GLU A 185 -8.31 10.37 1.69
C GLU A 185 -9.82 10.56 1.88
N SER A 186 -10.59 10.67 0.80
CA SER A 186 -12.06 10.80 0.87
C SER A 186 -12.68 9.57 1.54
N ALA A 187 -12.30 8.36 1.13
CA ALA A 187 -12.77 7.12 1.76
C ALA A 187 -12.48 7.07 3.27
N PHE A 188 -11.40 7.71 3.73
CA PHE A 188 -11.06 7.78 5.15
C PHE A 188 -11.96 8.78 5.89
N PHE A 189 -12.06 10.02 5.40
CA PHE A 189 -12.79 11.11 6.06
C PHE A 189 -14.32 10.98 5.95
N ASP A 190 -14.81 10.31 4.91
CA ASP A 190 -16.24 10.06 4.70
C ASP A 190 -16.74 8.85 5.50
N SER A 191 -15.85 8.13 6.20
CA SER A 191 -16.25 7.02 7.07
C SER A 191 -16.92 7.53 8.36
N GLU A 192 -18.00 6.87 8.79
CA GLU A 192 -18.65 7.19 10.05
C GLU A 192 -17.87 6.62 11.25
N PHE A 193 -17.49 7.51 12.16
CA PHE A 193 -16.84 7.17 13.42
C PHE A 193 -17.89 6.75 14.46
N THR A 194 -17.91 5.46 14.78
CA THR A 194 -18.94 4.85 15.65
C THR A 194 -18.46 4.46 17.04
N HIS A 195 -17.19 4.13 17.20
CA HIS A 195 -16.56 3.78 18.48
C HIS A 195 -15.05 3.88 18.38
N VAL A 196 -14.36 4.09 19.51
CA VAL A 196 -12.90 4.06 19.56
C VAL A 196 -12.40 2.63 19.35
N ASN A 197 -11.59 2.42 18.31
CA ASN A 197 -10.92 1.15 18.04
C ASN A 197 -9.62 1.01 18.85
N GLY A 198 -9.39 -0.18 19.39
CA GLY A 198 -8.19 -0.50 20.16
C GLY A 198 -8.27 -0.09 21.63
N SER A 199 -7.19 -0.31 22.37
CA SER A 199 -7.10 -0.04 23.81
C SER A 199 -6.08 1.04 24.16
N VAL A 200 -5.25 1.47 23.19
CA VAL A 200 -4.25 2.51 23.42
C VAL A 200 -4.88 3.88 23.24
N ARG A 201 -4.57 4.77 24.20
CA ARG A 201 -4.98 6.16 24.15
C ARG A 201 -4.40 6.85 22.91
N LYS A 202 -5.24 7.49 22.10
CA LYS A 202 -4.80 8.13 20.84
C LYS A 202 -4.52 9.62 20.98
N VAL A 203 -5.07 10.23 22.02
CA VAL A 203 -4.83 11.63 22.38
C VAL A 203 -4.57 11.77 23.87
N ALA A 204 -3.59 12.59 24.25
CA ALA A 204 -3.22 12.88 25.63
C ALA A 204 -4.18 13.88 26.31
N HIS A 205 -5.45 13.91 25.90
CA HIS A 205 -6.46 14.79 26.47
C HIS A 205 -6.93 14.28 27.84
N GLU A 206 -6.95 15.12 28.88
CA GLU A 206 -7.22 14.70 30.27
C GLU A 206 -8.50 13.87 30.41
N ARG A 207 -9.58 14.31 29.75
CA ARG A 207 -10.90 13.68 29.79
C ARG A 207 -11.13 12.57 28.75
N GLY A 208 -10.07 12.16 28.04
CA GLY A 208 -10.11 11.09 27.03
C GLY A 208 -10.61 11.54 25.65
N GLU A 209 -10.65 10.57 24.74
CA GLU A 209 -10.92 10.71 23.30
C GLU A 209 -12.29 11.31 23.01
N TYR A 210 -13.32 10.87 23.72
CA TYR A 210 -14.68 11.38 23.52
C TYR A 210 -14.78 12.86 23.89
N ALA A 211 -14.16 13.27 25.00
CA ALA A 211 -14.16 14.67 25.39
C ALA A 211 -13.35 15.54 24.41
N PHE A 212 -12.20 15.04 23.96
CA PHE A 212 -11.41 15.69 22.92
C PHE A 212 -12.21 15.93 21.65
N TRP A 213 -12.85 14.88 21.11
CA TRP A 213 -13.65 15.02 19.90
C TRP A 213 -14.89 15.88 20.10
N LYS A 214 -15.51 15.86 21.28
CA LYS A 214 -16.61 16.79 21.58
C LYS A 214 -16.15 18.25 21.46
N GLU A 215 -15.01 18.60 22.06
CA GLU A 215 -14.44 19.96 21.97
C GLU A 215 -14.05 20.34 20.54
N MET A 216 -13.43 19.41 19.78
CA MET A 216 -13.14 19.62 18.36
C MET A 216 -14.42 19.91 17.56
N LEU A 217 -15.48 19.13 17.77
CA LEU A 217 -16.77 19.30 17.10
C LEU A 217 -17.53 20.56 17.56
N ASP A 218 -17.29 21.02 18.79
CA ASP A 218 -17.84 22.26 19.35
C ASP A 218 -17.05 23.50 18.91
N GLY A 219 -15.94 23.32 18.18
CA GLY A 219 -15.14 24.42 17.63
C GLY A 219 -14.15 25.03 18.63
N ALA A 220 -13.74 24.29 19.66
CA ALA A 220 -12.79 24.77 20.66
C ALA A 220 -11.36 24.99 20.13
N TYR A 221 -11.05 24.48 18.93
CA TYR A 221 -9.72 24.50 18.34
C TYR A 221 -9.75 25.06 16.92
N ASP A 222 -8.96 26.12 16.68
CA ASP A 222 -8.75 26.68 15.33
C ASP A 222 -7.75 25.86 14.51
N GLU A 223 -6.73 25.32 15.19
CA GLU A 223 -5.70 24.42 14.68
C GLU A 223 -5.66 23.14 15.52
N PHE A 224 -5.15 22.05 14.96
CA PHE A 224 -5.09 20.79 15.70
C PHE A 224 -4.02 20.86 16.80
N PRO A 225 -4.35 20.54 18.07
CA PRO A 225 -3.38 20.59 19.17
C PRO A 225 -2.40 19.41 19.10
N THR A 226 -1.27 19.60 18.41
CA THR A 226 -0.28 18.54 18.15
C THR A 226 0.44 18.05 19.41
N ASP A 227 0.46 18.86 20.47
CA ASP A 227 0.98 18.48 21.80
C ASP A 227 0.15 17.37 22.47
N LEU A 228 -1.11 17.19 22.05
CA LEU A 228 -1.96 16.10 22.51
C LEU A 228 -1.72 14.78 21.76
N LEU A 229 -0.82 14.74 20.77
CA LEU A 229 -0.53 13.51 20.04
C LEU A 229 0.22 12.50 20.93
N VAL A 230 -0.20 11.24 20.89
CA VAL A 230 0.46 10.14 21.62
C VAL A 230 1.49 9.45 20.72
N PRO A 231 2.79 9.39 21.10
CA PRO A 231 3.82 8.75 20.29
C PRO A 231 3.58 7.24 20.15
N GLN A 232 3.78 6.72 18.93
CA GLN A 232 3.72 5.27 18.68
C GLN A 232 5.07 4.56 18.93
N LYS A 233 6.13 5.33 19.25
CA LYS A 233 7.52 4.84 19.39
C LYS A 233 8.02 4.12 18.13
N LYS A 234 7.64 4.65 16.97
CA LYS A 234 8.05 4.17 15.64
C LYS A 234 8.37 5.36 14.76
N THR A 235 9.28 5.16 13.82
CA THR A 235 9.54 6.10 12.73
C THR A 235 8.90 5.63 11.42
N VAL A 236 8.85 6.51 10.43
CA VAL A 236 8.48 6.15 9.04
C VAL A 236 9.32 4.97 8.55
N LYS A 237 10.63 4.96 8.83
CA LYS A 237 11.52 3.85 8.47
C LYS A 237 11.04 2.52 9.04
N ASN A 238 10.73 2.47 10.34
CA ASN A 238 10.27 1.22 10.97
C ASN A 238 8.98 0.70 10.32
N LEU A 239 8.10 1.62 9.91
CA LEU A 239 6.85 1.28 9.26
C LEU A 239 7.06 0.75 7.83
N LEU A 240 7.91 1.40 7.04
CA LEU A 240 8.24 0.94 5.68
C LEU A 240 8.96 -0.41 5.70
N ASP A 241 9.90 -0.62 6.64
CA ASP A 241 10.59 -1.89 6.83
C ASP A 241 9.59 -3.02 7.17
N ALA A 242 8.61 -2.74 8.04
CA ALA A 242 7.58 -3.72 8.41
C ALA A 242 6.63 -4.05 7.23
N VAL A 243 6.31 -3.07 6.39
CA VAL A 243 5.51 -3.26 5.18
C VAL A 243 6.27 -4.11 4.15
N ALA A 244 7.55 -3.81 3.94
CA ALA A 244 8.42 -4.58 3.04
C ALA A 244 8.55 -6.04 3.51
N ALA A 245 8.75 -6.28 4.81
CA ALA A 245 8.84 -7.62 5.38
C ALA A 245 7.53 -8.43 5.18
N ARG A 246 6.36 -7.78 5.29
CA ARG A 246 5.05 -8.43 5.07
C ARG A 246 4.75 -8.69 3.60
N GLY A 247 5.19 -7.80 2.71
CA GLY A 247 5.07 -7.96 1.27
C GLY A 247 5.89 -9.14 0.72
N GLY A 248 6.99 -9.51 1.40
CA GLY A 248 7.77 -10.71 1.10
C GLY A 248 7.24 -12.01 1.73
N ALA A 249 6.36 -11.92 2.74
CA ALA A 249 5.86 -13.07 3.51
C ALA A 249 4.49 -13.61 3.05
N ARG A 250 3.87 -12.98 2.03
CA ARG A 250 2.64 -13.46 1.38
C ARG A 250 2.81 -13.32 -0.13
N GLY A 251 3.64 -14.19 -0.70
CA GLY A 251 3.79 -14.42 -2.13
C GLY A 251 3.25 -15.78 -2.49
#